data_AF-A0A962DJ51-F1
#
_entry.id   AF-A0A962DJ51-F1
#
_cell.length_a   1.000
_cell.length_b   1.000
_cell.length_c   1.000
_cell.angle_alpha   90.00
_cell.angle_beta   90.00
_cell.angle_gamma   90.00
#
_symmetry.space_group_name_H-M   'P 1'
#
loop_
_entity.id
_entity.type
_entity.pdbx_description
1 polymer ?
#
loop_
_entity_poly.entity_id
_entity_poly.type
_entity_poly.pdbx_seq_one_letter_code
_entity_poly.pdbx_strand_id
1 'polypeptide(L)'
;GWWQLRNHYQGVKAPVERTENDFDPGAKYHIPGGTPYTRYFLAHILEFQFHRELCKAAGYEGPLHNCSIYGNKEAGAKLIKMLEMGAAQPWQDALEVVANSREMDATAVLDYFAPLKVWLDEQNKGRDCGWE
;
A
#
# COMPACT_ATOMS: atom_id res chain seq x y z
N GLY A 1 -7.32 -24.70 -4.33
CA GLY A 1 -7.67 -24.09 -5.63
C GLY A 1 -7.80 -22.57 -5.53
N TRP A 2 -7.98 -21.87 -6.66
CA TRP A 2 -8.05 -20.39 -6.75
C TRP A 2 -9.10 -19.76 -5.82
N TRP A 3 -10.33 -20.29 -5.80
CA TRP A 3 -11.42 -19.72 -5.00
C TRP A 3 -11.26 -19.92 -3.49
N GLN A 4 -10.51 -20.93 -3.05
CA GLN A 4 -10.13 -21.07 -1.63
C GLN A 4 -9.22 -19.92 -1.20
N LEU A 5 -8.26 -19.51 -2.04
CA LEU A 5 -7.38 -18.36 -1.75
C LEU A 5 -8.15 -17.04 -1.75
N ARG A 6 -9.08 -16.85 -2.70
CA ARG A 6 -9.96 -15.68 -2.79
C ARG A 6 -10.84 -15.54 -1.54
N ASN A 7 -11.42 -16.64 -1.08
CA ASN A 7 -12.19 -16.61 0.16
C ASN A 7 -11.27 -16.36 1.37
N HIS A 8 -10.18 -17.13 1.53
CA HIS A 8 -9.29 -16.97 2.68
C HIS A 8 -8.71 -15.56 2.84
N TYR A 9 -8.16 -14.97 1.78
CA TYR A 9 -7.47 -13.67 1.86
C TYR A 9 -8.38 -12.46 1.62
N GLN A 10 -9.53 -12.62 0.96
CA GLN A 10 -10.35 -11.48 0.50
C GLN A 10 -11.83 -11.58 0.91
N GLY A 11 -12.27 -12.70 1.47
CA GLY A 11 -13.67 -12.91 1.84
C GLY A 11 -14.63 -13.02 0.66
N VAL A 12 -14.13 -13.39 -0.53
CA VAL A 12 -14.95 -13.46 -1.75
C VAL A 12 -15.16 -14.91 -2.19
N LYS A 13 -16.42 -15.28 -2.47
CA LYS A 13 -16.81 -16.59 -3.02
C LYS A 13 -17.28 -16.46 -4.48
N ALA A 14 -17.17 -17.54 -5.23
CA ALA A 14 -17.75 -17.61 -6.57
C ALA A 14 -19.30 -17.63 -6.47
N PRO A 15 -20.01 -16.92 -7.35
CA PRO A 15 -21.48 -16.93 -7.35
C PRO A 15 -22.08 -18.22 -7.95
N VAL A 16 -21.25 -19.03 -8.61
CA VAL A 16 -21.61 -20.31 -9.25
C VAL A 16 -20.50 -21.32 -8.98
N GLU A 17 -20.81 -22.61 -9.17
CA GLU A 17 -19.81 -23.68 -9.08
C GLU A 17 -18.71 -23.51 -10.14
N ARG A 18 -17.47 -23.85 -9.75
CA ARG A 18 -16.28 -23.71 -10.57
C ARG A 18 -15.51 -25.01 -10.60
N THR A 19 -14.99 -25.33 -11.77
CA THR A 19 -14.23 -26.55 -12.04
C THR A 19 -12.81 -26.20 -12.48
N GLU A 20 -11.93 -27.20 -12.58
CA GLU A 20 -10.57 -26.99 -13.09
C GLU A 20 -10.53 -26.58 -14.59
N ASN A 21 -11.67 -26.62 -15.30
CA ASN A 21 -11.79 -26.07 -16.65
C ASN A 21 -11.96 -24.53 -16.66
N ASP A 22 -12.23 -23.92 -15.50
CA ASP A 22 -12.46 -22.48 -15.36
C ASP A 22 -11.16 -21.74 -14.97
N PHE A 23 -10.45 -21.17 -15.95
CA PHE A 23 -9.27 -20.34 -15.69
C PHE A 23 -9.64 -18.88 -15.33
N ASP A 24 -10.41 -18.70 -14.26
CA ASP A 24 -10.87 -17.39 -13.75
C ASP A 24 -9.77 -16.33 -13.57
N PRO A 25 -8.56 -16.61 -13.02
CA PRO A 25 -7.51 -15.59 -12.95
C PRO A 25 -7.11 -15.05 -14.32
N GLY A 26 -7.27 -15.82 -15.40
CA GLY A 26 -7.01 -15.38 -16.78
C GLY A 26 -7.89 -14.24 -17.26
N ALA A 27 -9.04 -13.98 -16.63
CA ALA A 27 -9.92 -12.86 -16.97
C ALA A 27 -9.32 -11.48 -16.56
N LYS A 28 -8.26 -11.46 -15.72
CA LYS A 28 -7.56 -10.23 -15.34
C LYS A 28 -6.38 -9.99 -16.28
N TYR A 29 -6.42 -8.92 -17.06
CA TYR A 29 -5.40 -8.53 -18.06
C TYR A 29 -3.94 -8.88 -17.73
N HIS A 30 -3.49 -8.61 -16.50
CA HIS A 30 -2.11 -8.82 -16.08
C HIS A 30 -1.65 -10.29 -16.15
N ILE A 31 -2.56 -11.25 -16.01
CA ILE A 31 -2.26 -12.68 -16.06
C ILE A 31 -1.91 -13.13 -17.49
N PRO A 32 -2.80 -13.00 -18.51
CA PRO A 32 -2.45 -13.33 -19.89
C PRO A 32 -1.43 -12.34 -20.49
N GLY A 33 -1.37 -11.11 -19.98
CA GLY A 33 -0.41 -10.09 -20.40
C GLY A 33 0.97 -10.20 -19.77
N GLY A 34 1.27 -11.27 -19.00
CA GLY A 34 2.60 -11.53 -18.42
C GLY A 34 3.14 -10.40 -17.54
N THR A 35 2.25 -9.59 -16.94
CA THR A 35 2.62 -8.38 -16.21
C THR A 35 2.61 -8.66 -14.70
N PRO A 36 3.73 -8.47 -13.97
CA PRO A 36 3.77 -8.73 -12.52
C PRO A 36 2.77 -7.87 -11.74
N TYR A 37 1.94 -8.51 -10.90
CA TYR A 37 0.93 -7.82 -10.10
C TYR A 37 1.45 -7.28 -8.77
N THR A 38 2.50 -7.91 -8.21
CA THR A 38 3.13 -7.53 -6.93
C THR A 38 3.59 -6.08 -6.90
N ARG A 39 3.91 -5.49 -8.07
CA ARG A 39 4.27 -4.07 -8.18
C ARG A 39 3.22 -3.13 -7.58
N TYR A 40 1.93 -3.45 -7.68
CA TYR A 40 0.87 -2.64 -7.09
C TYR A 40 0.89 -2.73 -5.57
N PHE A 41 1.09 -3.92 -5.02
CA PHE A 41 1.14 -4.13 -3.57
C PHE A 41 2.30 -3.35 -2.94
N LEU A 42 3.50 -3.47 -3.51
CA LEU A 42 4.69 -2.77 -3.02
C LEU A 42 4.60 -1.26 -3.21
N ALA A 43 4.07 -0.80 -4.36
CA ALA A 43 3.91 0.62 -4.63
C ALA A 43 3.04 1.32 -3.58
N HIS A 44 1.93 0.70 -3.14
CA HIS A 44 1.09 1.30 -2.10
C HIS A 44 1.82 1.38 -0.75
N ILE A 45 2.56 0.35 -0.35
CA ILE A 45 3.35 0.42 0.90
C ILE A 45 4.34 1.59 0.84
N LEU A 46 5.08 1.69 -0.26
CA LEU A 46 6.07 2.76 -0.48
C LEU A 46 5.42 4.14 -0.59
N GLU A 47 4.27 4.26 -1.24
CA GLU A 47 3.51 5.52 -1.37
C GLU A 47 3.23 6.13 0.01
N PHE A 48 2.62 5.36 0.91
CA PHE A 48 2.31 5.83 2.25
C PHE A 48 3.56 6.03 3.11
N GLN A 49 4.57 5.16 2.99
CA GLN A 49 5.84 5.31 3.70
C GLN A 49 6.55 6.60 3.29
N PHE A 50 6.66 6.89 1.99
CA PHE A 50 7.24 8.14 1.49
C PHE A 50 6.46 9.34 1.98
N HIS A 51 5.13 9.32 1.84
CA HIS A 51 4.30 10.43 2.29
C HIS A 51 4.51 10.71 3.78
N ARG A 52 4.48 9.68 4.63
CA ARG A 52 4.72 9.83 6.08
C ARG A 52 6.07 10.46 6.39
N GLU A 53 7.15 9.97 5.79
CA GLU A 53 8.49 10.44 6.12
C GLU A 53 8.79 11.82 5.52
N LEU A 54 8.21 12.15 4.36
CA LEU A 54 8.27 13.50 3.80
C LEU A 54 7.45 14.50 4.62
N CYS A 55 6.30 14.11 5.17
CA CYS A 55 5.52 14.93 6.08
C CYS A 55 6.26 15.23 7.39
N LYS A 56 6.97 14.23 7.94
CA LYS A 56 7.86 14.44 9.10
C LYS A 56 8.99 15.41 8.76
N ALA A 57 9.64 15.23 7.61
CA ALA A 57 10.67 16.17 7.13
C ALA A 57 10.12 17.58 6.89
N ALA A 58 8.83 17.70 6.56
CA ALA A 58 8.17 19.00 6.44
C ALA A 58 7.80 19.64 7.79
N GLY A 59 8.04 18.95 8.92
CA GLY A 59 7.66 19.40 10.25
C GLY A 59 6.15 19.38 10.50
N TYR A 60 5.39 18.61 9.71
CA TYR A 60 3.95 18.53 9.87
C TYR A 60 3.57 17.69 11.10
N GLU A 61 2.77 18.28 11.98
CA GLU A 61 2.14 17.59 13.11
C GLU A 61 0.63 17.48 12.85
N GLY A 62 0.09 16.26 12.94
CA GLY A 62 -1.35 16.01 12.78
C GLY A 62 -1.68 14.74 12.01
N PRO A 63 -2.97 14.54 11.65
CA PRO A 63 -3.40 13.38 10.87
C PRO A 63 -2.72 13.35 9.50
N LEU A 64 -2.08 12.24 9.17
CA LEU A 64 -1.23 12.12 7.99
C LEU A 64 -1.96 12.43 6.67
N HIS A 65 -3.25 12.14 6.59
CA HIS A 65 -4.09 12.43 5.41
C HIS A 65 -4.31 13.93 5.14
N ASN A 66 -3.99 14.82 6.09
CA ASN A 66 -4.10 16.27 5.93
C ASN A 66 -2.74 16.94 5.63
N CYS A 67 -1.64 16.19 5.67
CA CYS A 67 -0.33 16.72 5.39
C CYS A 67 -0.22 17.17 3.92
N SER A 68 0.47 18.29 3.70
CA SER A 68 0.94 18.72 2.39
C SER A 68 2.43 19.05 2.46
N ILE A 69 3.20 18.54 1.50
CA ILE A 69 4.62 18.86 1.34
C ILE A 69 4.87 20.01 0.36
N TYR A 70 3.80 20.66 -0.12
CA TYR A 70 3.89 21.75 -1.07
C TYR A 70 4.76 22.90 -0.54
N GLY A 71 5.73 23.34 -1.35
CA GLY A 71 6.62 24.44 -1.00
C GLY A 71 7.68 24.11 0.07
N ASN A 72 7.69 22.88 0.62
CA ASN A 72 8.67 22.50 1.62
C ASN A 72 9.99 22.07 0.97
N LYS A 73 11.05 22.85 1.20
CA LYS A 73 12.38 22.62 0.61
C LYS A 73 13.08 21.38 1.15
N GLU A 74 12.88 21.05 2.42
CA GLU A 74 13.53 19.91 3.06
C GLU A 74 12.96 18.58 2.53
N ALA A 75 11.63 18.44 2.54
CA ALA A 75 10.95 17.29 1.96
C ALA A 75 11.27 17.15 0.45
N GLY A 76 11.24 18.27 -0.29
CA GLY A 76 11.62 18.29 -1.70
C GLY A 76 13.06 17.81 -1.95
N ALA A 77 14.02 18.26 -1.14
CA ALA A 77 15.42 17.85 -1.28
C ALA A 77 15.62 16.34 -1.03
N LYS A 78 14.94 15.76 -0.04
CA LYS A 78 14.96 14.30 0.19
C LYS A 78 14.37 13.53 -0.99
N LEU A 79 13.22 13.95 -1.46
CA LEU A 79 12.53 13.30 -2.59
C LEU A 79 13.39 13.36 -3.86
N ILE A 80 13.93 14.54 -4.20
CA ILE A 80 14.80 14.73 -5.37
C ILE A 80 16.03 13.83 -5.27
N LYS A 81 16.72 13.83 -4.12
CA LYS A 81 17.93 13.02 -3.93
C LYS A 81 17.66 11.53 -4.16
N MET A 82 16.53 11.00 -3.67
CA MET A 82 16.13 9.61 -3.91
C MET A 82 15.84 9.36 -5.39
N LEU A 83 15.11 10.26 -6.06
CA LEU A 83 14.76 10.12 -7.48
C LEU A 83 15.98 10.19 -8.41
N GLU A 84 16.98 11.03 -8.09
CA GLU A 84 18.22 11.16 -8.85
C GLU A 84 19.07 9.88 -8.85
N MET A 85 18.92 9.02 -7.84
CA MET A 85 19.65 7.75 -7.77
C MET A 85 19.22 6.76 -8.86
N GLY A 86 17.98 6.88 -9.35
CA GLY A 86 17.41 5.98 -10.36
C GLY A 86 17.62 4.50 -10.00
N ALA A 87 18.04 3.71 -10.98
CA ALA A 87 18.38 2.29 -10.79
C ALA A 87 19.88 2.03 -10.55
N ALA A 88 20.67 3.07 -10.26
CA ALA A 88 22.12 2.95 -10.14
C ALA A 88 22.57 2.30 -8.81
N GLN A 89 21.69 2.24 -7.81
CA GLN A 89 21.95 1.70 -6.48
C GLN A 89 20.85 0.69 -6.08
N PRO A 90 21.11 -0.22 -5.12
CA PRO A 90 20.07 -1.02 -4.49
C PRO A 90 18.89 -0.16 -4.01
N TRP A 91 17.66 -0.64 -4.22
CA TRP A 91 16.45 0.12 -3.85
C TRP A 91 16.38 0.44 -2.36
N GLN A 92 17.01 -0.37 -1.50
CA GLN A 92 17.08 -0.12 -0.05
C GLN A 92 17.88 1.15 0.26
N ASP A 93 18.93 1.45 -0.51
CA ASP A 93 19.73 2.66 -0.34
C ASP A 93 18.92 3.90 -0.76
N ALA A 94 18.14 3.77 -1.85
CA ALA A 94 17.21 4.82 -2.28
C ALA A 94 16.09 5.05 -1.26
N LEU A 95 15.52 3.97 -0.70
CA LEU A 95 14.51 4.03 0.35
C LEU A 95 15.05 4.73 1.61
N GLU A 96 16.28 4.42 2.02
CA GLU A 96 16.90 5.01 3.21
C GLU A 96 17.03 6.53 3.11
N VAL A 97 17.31 7.06 1.90
CA VAL A 97 17.39 8.50 1.66
C VAL A 97 16.08 9.24 1.94
N VAL A 98 14.94 8.66 1.56
CA VAL A 98 13.62 9.32 1.71
C VAL A 98 12.93 8.95 3.01
N ALA A 99 13.09 7.70 3.46
CA ALA A 99 12.34 7.12 4.56
C ALA A 99 13.16 6.90 5.85
N ASN A 100 14.46 7.21 5.84
CA ASN A 100 15.39 6.92 6.94
C ASN A 100 15.36 5.45 7.41
N SER A 101 15.01 4.53 6.52
CA SER A 101 14.92 3.08 6.77
C SER A 101 15.28 2.33 5.51
N ARG A 102 15.87 1.14 5.65
CA ARG A 102 16.15 0.21 4.54
C ARG A 102 15.02 -0.79 4.32
N GLU A 103 13.99 -0.75 5.15
CA GLU A 103 12.88 -1.70 5.18
C GLU A 103 11.56 -1.04 4.78
N MET A 104 10.74 -1.77 4.02
CA MET A 104 9.38 -1.36 3.72
C MET A 104 8.51 -1.44 4.95
N ASP A 105 7.73 -0.39 5.21
CA ASP A 105 6.92 -0.27 6.42
C ASP A 105 5.44 -0.01 6.08
N ALA A 106 4.63 -1.05 6.21
CA ALA A 106 3.19 -0.97 5.96
C ALA A 106 2.40 -0.24 7.07
N THR A 107 3.03 0.08 8.22
CA THR A 107 2.35 0.83 9.30
C THR A 107 1.98 2.24 8.86
N ALA A 108 2.68 2.82 7.87
CA ALA A 108 2.33 4.12 7.31
C ALA A 108 0.92 4.15 6.68
N VAL A 109 0.46 3.02 6.14
CA VAL A 109 -0.91 2.85 5.65
C VAL A 109 -1.90 2.97 6.83
N LEU A 110 -1.57 2.34 7.96
CA LEU A 110 -2.40 2.40 9.17
C LEU A 110 -2.46 3.82 9.72
N ASP A 111 -1.34 4.54 9.75
CA ASP A 111 -1.27 5.93 10.20
C ASP A 111 -2.16 6.85 9.35
N TYR A 112 -2.12 6.68 8.02
CA TYR A 112 -2.93 7.46 7.10
C TYR A 112 -4.43 7.25 7.34
N PHE A 113 -4.86 5.99 7.46
CA PHE A 113 -6.26 5.62 7.62
C PHE A 113 -6.74 5.56 9.08
N ALA A 114 -5.90 5.90 10.07
CA ALA A 114 -6.25 5.78 11.48
C ALA A 114 -7.59 6.46 11.85
N PRO A 115 -7.91 7.68 11.36
CA PRO A 115 -9.20 8.31 11.66
C PRO A 115 -10.40 7.57 11.06
N LEU A 116 -10.25 7.02 9.85
CA LEU A 116 -11.27 6.17 9.24
C LEU A 116 -11.44 4.87 10.02
N LYS A 117 -10.35 4.27 10.48
CA LYS A 117 -10.38 3.05 11.29
C LYS A 117 -11.15 3.25 12.60
N VAL A 118 -10.89 4.36 13.31
CA VAL A 118 -11.64 4.72 14.52
C VAL A 118 -13.14 4.85 14.22
N TRP A 119 -13.49 5.52 13.13
CA TRP A 119 -14.89 5.64 12.73
C TRP A 119 -15.52 4.29 12.39
N LEU A 120 -14.82 3.43 11.64
CA LEU A 120 -15.29 2.08 11.28
C LEU A 120 -15.48 1.19 12.51
N ASP A 121 -14.59 1.29 13.51
CA ASP A 121 -14.71 0.54 14.76
C ASP A 121 -15.97 0.93 15.53
N GLU A 122 -16.34 2.21 15.53
CA GLU A 122 -17.61 2.67 16.10
C GLU A 122 -18.81 2.12 15.33
N GLN A 123 -18.79 2.23 14.00
CA GLN A 123 -19.91 1.78 13.16
C GLN A 123 -20.11 0.26 13.19
N ASN A 124 -19.05 -0.49 13.45
CA ASN A 124 -19.09 -1.94 13.47
C ASN A 124 -19.33 -2.54 14.86
N LYS A 125 -19.59 -1.73 15.89
CA LYS A 125 -20.00 -2.24 17.20
C LYS A 125 -21.22 -3.15 17.08
N GLY A 126 -21.11 -4.36 17.64
CA GLY A 126 -22.17 -5.37 17.61
C GLY A 126 -22.30 -6.11 16.27
N ARG A 127 -21.43 -5.86 15.28
CA ARG A 127 -21.38 -6.63 14.04
C ARG A 127 -20.30 -7.70 14.13
N ASP A 128 -20.57 -8.85 13.53
CA ASP A 128 -19.55 -9.88 13.34
C ASP A 128 -18.65 -9.48 12.16
N CYS A 129 -17.37 -9.22 12.44
CA CYS A 129 -16.42 -8.69 11.48
C CYS A 129 -15.46 -9.80 11.04
N GLY A 130 -15.76 -10.41 9.91
CA GLY A 130 -15.00 -11.51 9.35
C GLY A 130 -15.78 -12.20 8.24
N TRP A 131 -15.26 -13.30 7.73
CA TRP A 131 -15.96 -14.16 6.78
C TRP A 131 -15.58 -15.61 7.01
N GLU A 132 -16.50 -16.50 6.60
CA GLU A 132 -16.30 -17.95 6.53
C GLU A 132 -15.95 -18.40 5.11
#